data_AF-A0A8J6M5W4-F1
#
_entry.id   AF-A0A8J6M5W4-F1
#
_cell.length_a   1.000
_cell.length_b   1.000
_cell.length_c   1.000
_cell.angle_alpha   90.00
_cell.angle_beta   90.00
_cell.angle_gamma   90.00
#
_symmetry.space_group_name_H-M   'P 1'
#
loop_
_entity.id
_entity.type
_entity.pdbx_description
1 polymer ?
#
loop_
_entity_poly.entity_id
_entity_poly.type
_entity_poly.pdbx_seq_one_letter_code
_entity_poly.pdbx_strand_id
1 'polypeptide(L)'
;MYYKRYTGKLLPQKTAEQPRWVQWTHHSEGKTHCEECLMLDGCFFMASNHPPYPHHPFCHCTLEPVDYAVVLINASAYSDYRKFDPYLFNTTGLQTHNKEKLFKEWGYTIDDARWLQAEIERQARERYVSGQYELGKLNMFGQRINIRVTIPKKDGFGDVSFVTGWMVKPNGQIKLNTPYGGK
;
A
#
# COMPACT_ATOMS: atom_id res chain seq x y z
N MET A 1 19.76 -38.39 45.02
CA MET A 1 20.04 -36.93 45.16
C MET A 1 21.43 -36.71 44.59
N TYR A 2 21.73 -35.93 43.55
CA TYR A 2 21.27 -34.63 43.09
C TYR A 2 21.37 -34.59 41.56
N TYR A 3 20.29 -34.25 40.84
CA TYR A 3 20.41 -33.79 39.45
C TYR A 3 20.51 -32.27 39.46
N LYS A 4 21.68 -31.73 39.12
CA LYS A 4 21.88 -30.29 38.89
C LYS A 4 21.06 -29.90 37.65
N ARG A 5 19.99 -29.13 37.88
CA ARG A 5 19.26 -28.42 36.81
C ARG A 5 20.15 -27.30 36.29
N TYR A 6 20.68 -27.45 35.09
CA TYR A 6 21.21 -26.34 34.31
C TYR A 6 20.04 -25.56 33.74
N THR A 7 19.67 -24.45 34.39
CA THR A 7 18.83 -23.42 33.79
C THR A 7 19.65 -22.69 32.73
N GLY A 8 19.59 -23.20 31.50
CA GLY A 8 20.06 -22.47 30.33
C GLY A 8 19.26 -21.17 30.24
N LYS A 9 19.95 -20.04 30.37
CA LYS A 9 19.39 -18.73 30.01
C LYS A 9 18.96 -18.81 28.54
N LEU A 10 17.66 -18.77 28.30
CA LEU A 10 17.12 -18.48 26.98
C LEU A 10 17.59 -17.06 26.64
N LEU A 11 18.66 -16.96 25.87
CA LEU A 11 19.01 -15.71 25.21
C LEU A 11 17.83 -15.36 24.29
N PRO A 12 17.26 -14.15 24.37
CA PRO A 12 16.26 -13.72 23.42
C PRO A 12 16.88 -13.87 22.03
N GLN A 13 16.23 -14.63 21.16
CA GLN A 13 16.49 -14.54 19.73
C GLN A 13 16.46 -13.06 19.39
N LYS A 14 17.52 -12.56 18.72
CA LYS A 14 17.53 -11.22 18.14
C LYS A 14 16.21 -11.05 17.38
N THR A 15 15.28 -10.30 17.95
CA THR A 15 14.08 -9.84 17.24
C THR A 15 14.59 -9.18 15.98
N ALA A 16 14.08 -9.59 14.82
CA ALA A 16 14.32 -8.87 13.57
C ALA A 16 14.10 -7.38 13.86
N GLU A 17 15.08 -6.55 13.48
CA GLU A 17 15.02 -5.11 13.71
C GLU A 17 13.70 -4.59 13.12
N GLN A 18 12.92 -3.87 13.92
CA GLN A 18 11.61 -3.39 13.47
C GLN A 18 11.79 -2.55 12.19
N PRO A 19 10.87 -2.62 11.22
CA PRO A 19 10.99 -1.87 9.99
C PRO A 19 11.11 -0.37 10.31
N ARG A 20 12.10 0.30 9.74
CA ARG A 20 12.29 1.74 9.92
C ARG A 20 11.37 2.49 8.96
N TRP A 21 10.64 3.46 9.48
CA TRP A 21 9.73 4.30 8.72
C TRP A 21 10.08 5.77 8.87
N VAL A 22 9.71 6.55 7.86
CA VAL A 22 9.88 8.00 7.82
C VAL A 22 8.57 8.67 7.41
N GLN A 23 8.31 9.83 7.98
CA GLN A 23 7.32 10.79 7.52
C GLN A 23 8.04 11.80 6.63
N TRP A 24 7.45 12.08 5.49
CA TRP A 24 7.87 13.18 4.65
C TRP A 24 7.31 14.48 5.20
N THR A 25 8.16 15.43 5.55
CA THR A 25 7.76 16.72 6.14
C THR A 25 8.20 17.84 5.22
N HIS A 26 7.25 18.60 4.68
CA HIS A 26 7.49 19.75 3.80
C HIS A 26 7.62 21.04 4.62
N HIS A 27 8.75 21.73 4.49
CA HIS A 27 8.95 23.03 5.11
C HIS A 27 8.53 24.16 4.16
N SER A 28 7.53 24.95 4.56
CA SER A 28 7.02 26.08 3.78
C SER A 28 7.96 27.28 3.84
N GLU A 29 9.16 27.12 3.28
CA GLU A 29 10.15 28.18 3.14
C GLU A 29 10.01 28.85 1.76
N GLY A 30 9.76 30.18 1.75
CA GLY A 30 9.65 30.98 0.53
C GLY A 30 8.22 31.21 0.02
N LYS A 31 8.08 31.74 -1.21
CA LYS A 31 6.77 32.09 -1.83
C LYS A 31 6.26 31.07 -2.84
N THR A 32 7.09 30.12 -3.26
CA THR A 32 6.76 29.12 -4.28
C THR A 32 7.04 27.72 -3.73
N HIS A 33 6.09 26.81 -3.90
CA HIS A 33 6.21 25.44 -3.42
C HIS A 33 6.02 24.47 -4.60
N CYS A 34 6.79 23.38 -4.59
CA CYS A 34 6.63 22.30 -5.54
C CYS A 34 5.36 21.51 -5.20
N GLU A 35 4.49 21.27 -6.18
CA GLU A 35 3.26 20.49 -6.00
C GLU A 35 3.56 19.07 -5.50
N GLU A 36 4.67 18.47 -5.97
CA GLU A 36 5.09 17.12 -5.53
C GLU A 36 5.44 17.11 -4.05
N CYS A 37 6.19 18.11 -3.56
CA CYS A 37 6.51 18.26 -2.14
C CYS A 37 5.24 18.40 -1.29
N LEU A 38 4.30 19.24 -1.73
CA LEU A 38 3.04 19.44 -1.03
C LEU A 38 2.21 18.15 -0.96
N MET A 39 2.24 17.32 -2.01
CA MET A 39 1.52 16.05 -2.03
C MET A 39 2.21 14.94 -1.23
N LEU A 40 3.50 15.08 -0.96
CA LEU A 40 4.24 14.15 -0.11
C LEU A 40 4.13 14.51 1.37
N ASP A 41 3.81 15.76 1.72
CA ASP A 41 3.74 16.20 3.12
C ASP A 41 2.84 15.30 3.99
N GLY A 42 3.36 14.88 5.14
CA GLY A 42 2.74 13.94 6.07
C GLY A 42 2.65 12.49 5.58
N CYS A 43 3.09 12.15 4.37
CA CYS A 43 3.06 10.76 3.88
C CYS A 43 4.12 9.91 4.58
N PHE A 44 3.77 8.65 4.86
CA PHE A 44 4.69 7.70 5.50
C PHE A 44 5.31 6.80 4.43
N PHE A 45 6.58 6.45 4.60
CA PHE A 45 7.23 5.46 3.76
C PHE A 45 8.18 4.61 4.60
N MET A 46 8.42 3.37 4.17
CA MET A 46 9.54 2.62 4.70
C MET A 46 10.83 3.35 4.32
N ALA A 47 11.76 3.46 5.28
CA ALA A 47 13.01 4.20 5.11
C ALA A 47 13.90 3.64 3.99
N SER A 48 13.70 2.39 3.58
CA SER A 48 14.38 1.76 2.45
C SER A 48 13.57 1.78 1.14
N ASN A 49 12.33 2.28 1.15
CA ASN A 49 11.41 2.24 0.02
C ASN A 49 10.53 3.51 -0.02
N HIS A 50 11.14 4.63 -0.38
CA HIS A 50 10.49 5.94 -0.47
C HIS A 50 10.91 6.64 -1.78
N PRO A 51 10.19 7.70 -2.22
CA PRO A 51 10.59 8.48 -3.40
C PRO A 51 12.02 9.02 -3.25
N PRO A 52 12.77 9.25 -4.35
CA PRO A 52 14.11 9.83 -4.27
C PRO A 52 14.15 11.05 -3.35
N TYR A 53 15.16 11.15 -2.50
CA TYR A 53 15.30 12.27 -1.58
C TYR A 53 16.75 12.80 -1.60
N PRO A 54 16.96 14.09 -1.90
CA PRO A 54 15.97 15.04 -2.43
C PRO A 54 15.49 14.63 -3.84
N HIS A 55 14.22 14.88 -4.20
CA HIS A 55 13.69 14.54 -5.54
C HIS A 55 13.85 15.66 -6.58
N HIS A 56 14.15 16.88 -6.16
CA HIS A 56 14.43 18.00 -7.06
C HIS A 56 15.45 18.98 -6.44
N PRO A 57 16.09 19.86 -7.24
CA PRO A 57 16.97 20.90 -6.72
C PRO A 57 16.24 21.82 -5.74
N PHE A 58 16.92 22.25 -4.66
CA PHE A 58 16.37 23.14 -3.63
C PHE A 58 15.10 22.60 -2.96
N CYS A 59 14.98 21.27 -2.82
CA CYS A 59 13.91 20.66 -2.03
C CYS A 59 14.12 20.99 -0.55
N HIS A 60 13.09 21.56 0.08
CA HIS A 60 13.07 21.88 1.51
C HIS A 60 12.32 20.80 2.33
N CYS A 61 12.06 19.63 1.77
CA CYS A 61 11.47 18.55 2.55
C CYS A 61 12.52 17.88 3.43
N THR A 62 12.06 17.18 4.45
CA THR A 62 12.87 16.32 5.30
C THR A 62 12.20 14.96 5.51
N LEU A 63 12.99 13.96 5.87
CA LEU A 63 12.52 12.63 6.24
C LEU A 63 12.69 12.44 7.74
N GLU A 64 11.59 12.53 8.48
CA GLU A 64 11.57 12.43 9.93
C GLU A 64 11.25 10.99 10.36
N PRO A 65 12.01 10.36 11.27
CA PRO A 65 11.71 9.02 11.74
C PRO A 65 10.30 8.91 12.35
N VAL A 66 9.59 7.84 12.03
CA VAL A 66 8.28 7.52 12.62
C VAL A 66 8.37 6.19 13.35
N ASP A 67 7.84 6.15 14.58
CA ASP A 67 7.73 4.92 15.35
C ASP A 67 6.82 3.92 14.61
N TYR A 68 7.28 2.67 14.52
CA TYR A 68 6.54 1.62 13.83
C TYR A 68 5.15 1.37 14.45
N ALA A 69 4.97 1.60 15.75
CA ALA A 69 3.66 1.53 16.41
C ALA A 69 2.69 2.59 15.86
N VAL A 70 3.17 3.81 15.59
CA VAL A 70 2.36 4.88 14.97
C VAL A 70 1.95 4.47 13.56
N VAL A 71 2.86 3.86 12.79
CA VAL A 71 2.54 3.31 11.46
C VAL A 71 1.45 2.25 11.56
N LEU A 72 1.55 1.31 12.49
CA LEU A 72 0.56 0.23 12.66
C LEU A 72 -0.84 0.74 12.99
N ILE A 73 -0.93 1.78 13.84
CA ILE A 73 -2.19 2.39 14.27
C ILE A 73 -2.82 3.19 13.13
N ASN A 74 -2.01 3.97 12.39
CA ASN A 74 -2.53 4.89 11.39
C ASN A 74 -2.71 4.27 10.01
N ALA A 75 -1.94 3.23 9.67
CA ALA A 75 -1.95 2.64 8.34
C ALA A 75 -3.32 2.07 8.00
N SER A 76 -3.91 2.63 6.94
CA SER A 76 -5.20 2.19 6.41
C SER A 76 -5.16 2.16 4.89
N ALA A 77 -5.85 1.19 4.31
CA ALA A 77 -6.06 1.08 2.87
C ALA A 77 -7.55 1.24 2.62
N TYR A 78 -7.92 2.12 1.70
CA TYR A 78 -9.32 2.38 1.40
C TYR A 78 -9.54 2.61 -0.10
N SER A 79 -10.75 2.34 -0.54
CA SER A 79 -11.17 2.51 -1.92
C SER A 79 -12.61 3.00 -2.00
N ASP A 80 -12.91 3.68 -3.09
CA ASP A 80 -14.29 3.99 -3.44
C ASP A 80 -14.94 2.73 -4.02
N TYR A 81 -16.14 2.38 -3.57
CA TYR A 81 -16.91 1.26 -4.12
C TYR A 81 -17.05 1.36 -5.65
N ARG A 82 -17.06 2.59 -6.20
CA ARG A 82 -17.08 2.86 -7.64
C ARG A 82 -15.93 2.26 -8.43
N LYS A 83 -14.82 1.90 -7.77
CA LYS A 83 -13.70 1.16 -8.37
C LYS A 83 -14.08 -0.29 -8.68
N PHE A 84 -15.03 -0.85 -7.94
CA PHE A 84 -15.56 -2.19 -8.19
C PHE A 84 -16.81 -2.12 -9.06
N ASP A 85 -17.71 -1.20 -8.74
CA ASP A 85 -18.98 -1.04 -9.43
C ASP A 85 -19.33 0.45 -9.64
N PRO A 86 -19.31 0.97 -10.88
CA PRO A 86 -19.36 0.21 -12.13
C PRO A 86 -18.02 -0.07 -12.77
N TYR A 87 -16.88 0.35 -12.20
CA TYR A 87 -15.61 0.29 -12.92
C TYR A 87 -15.15 -1.15 -13.19
N LEU A 88 -14.84 -1.95 -12.17
CA LEU A 88 -14.29 -3.30 -12.37
C LEU A 88 -15.25 -4.24 -13.09
N PHE A 89 -16.52 -4.27 -12.65
CA PHE A 89 -17.53 -5.19 -13.18
C PHE A 89 -18.29 -4.66 -14.39
N ASN A 90 -18.06 -3.41 -14.77
CA ASN A 90 -18.68 -2.78 -15.96
C ASN A 90 -20.21 -2.92 -16.00
N THR A 91 -20.88 -2.79 -14.85
CA THR A 91 -22.34 -2.98 -14.74
C THR A 91 -23.14 -1.96 -15.55
N THR A 92 -22.56 -0.79 -15.82
CA THR A 92 -23.16 0.24 -16.69
C THR A 92 -22.87 0.03 -18.17
N GLY A 93 -21.97 -0.89 -18.54
CA GLY A 93 -21.52 -1.11 -19.92
C GLY A 93 -20.69 0.03 -20.52
N LEU A 94 -20.33 1.05 -19.74
CA LEU A 94 -19.61 2.24 -20.20
C LEU A 94 -18.09 2.06 -20.21
N GLN A 95 -17.56 1.02 -19.56
CA GLN A 95 -16.12 0.77 -19.53
C GLN A 95 -15.68 -0.06 -20.75
N THR A 96 -14.59 0.36 -21.39
CA THR A 96 -14.02 -0.32 -22.58
C THR A 96 -12.81 -1.20 -22.24
N HIS A 97 -12.44 -1.28 -20.97
CA HIS A 97 -11.17 -1.86 -20.53
C HIS A 97 -11.17 -3.39 -20.38
N ASN A 98 -12.31 -4.07 -20.60
CA ASN A 98 -12.46 -5.54 -20.59
C ASN A 98 -12.02 -6.26 -19.28
N LYS A 99 -11.68 -5.53 -18.22
CA LYS A 99 -11.25 -6.08 -16.91
C LYS A 99 -12.29 -6.99 -16.28
N GLU A 100 -13.56 -6.74 -16.54
CA GLU A 100 -14.69 -7.54 -16.09
C GLU A 100 -14.61 -8.99 -16.59
N LYS A 101 -13.96 -9.24 -17.74
CA LYS A 101 -13.81 -10.60 -18.29
C LYS A 101 -12.90 -11.46 -17.43
N LEU A 102 -11.81 -10.90 -16.93
CA LEU A 102 -10.84 -11.62 -16.08
C LEU A 102 -11.46 -12.05 -14.76
N PHE A 103 -12.21 -11.15 -14.10
CA PHE A 103 -12.85 -11.49 -12.84
C PHE A 103 -13.97 -12.51 -13.04
N LYS A 104 -14.70 -12.45 -14.16
CA LYS A 104 -15.67 -13.49 -14.55
C LYS A 104 -15.01 -14.85 -14.81
N GLU A 105 -13.85 -14.89 -15.46
CA GLU A 105 -13.04 -16.11 -15.67
C GLU A 105 -12.50 -16.73 -14.38
N TRP A 106 -12.57 -15.99 -13.26
CA TRP A 106 -12.20 -16.48 -11.93
C TRP A 106 -13.44 -16.72 -11.05
N GLY A 107 -14.63 -16.70 -11.64
CA GLY A 107 -15.90 -16.97 -10.97
C GLY A 107 -16.47 -15.83 -10.12
N TYR A 108 -15.95 -14.61 -10.26
CA TYR A 108 -16.43 -13.44 -9.52
C TYR A 108 -17.53 -12.69 -10.26
N THR A 109 -18.58 -12.34 -9.54
CA THR A 109 -19.68 -11.50 -10.02
C THR A 109 -19.74 -10.19 -9.22
N ILE A 110 -20.66 -9.30 -9.61
CA ILE A 110 -20.94 -8.07 -8.86
C ILE A 110 -21.30 -8.34 -7.39
N ASP A 111 -21.90 -9.49 -7.08
CA ASP A 111 -22.27 -9.87 -5.71
C ASP A 111 -21.04 -10.03 -4.81
N ASP A 112 -19.86 -10.27 -5.41
CA ASP A 112 -18.59 -10.41 -4.71
C ASP A 112 -17.85 -9.07 -4.54
N ALA A 113 -18.36 -7.96 -5.08
CA ALA A 113 -17.64 -6.68 -5.11
C ALA A 113 -17.24 -6.18 -3.73
N ARG A 114 -18.10 -6.35 -2.73
CA ARG A 114 -17.80 -5.96 -1.33
C ARG A 114 -16.73 -6.84 -0.71
N TRP A 115 -16.77 -8.13 -0.99
CA TRP A 115 -15.74 -9.05 -0.51
C TRP A 115 -14.39 -8.75 -1.17
N LEU A 116 -14.36 -8.55 -2.48
CA LEU A 116 -13.16 -8.16 -3.23
C LEU A 116 -12.57 -6.85 -2.72
N GLN A 117 -13.43 -5.86 -2.44
CA GLN A 117 -13.01 -4.59 -1.85
C GLN A 117 -12.30 -4.82 -0.52
N ALA A 118 -12.93 -5.53 0.41
CA ALA A 118 -12.37 -5.79 1.73
C ALA A 118 -11.07 -6.59 1.66
N GLU A 119 -11.00 -7.61 0.79
CA GLU A 119 -9.82 -8.46 0.68
C GLU A 119 -8.63 -7.72 0.05
N ILE A 120 -8.86 -6.90 -0.98
CA ILE A 120 -7.83 -6.06 -1.60
C ILE A 120 -7.33 -5.01 -0.61
N GLU A 121 -8.21 -4.34 0.14
CA GLU A 121 -7.83 -3.35 1.16
C GLU A 121 -7.03 -4.00 2.31
N ARG A 122 -7.47 -5.16 2.82
CA ARG A 122 -6.76 -5.92 3.86
C ARG A 122 -5.33 -6.24 3.43
N GLN A 123 -5.20 -6.85 2.25
CA GLN A 123 -3.92 -7.23 1.67
C GLN A 123 -3.01 -6.04 1.34
N ALA A 124 -3.59 -4.92 0.91
CA ALA A 124 -2.83 -3.72 0.62
C ALA A 124 -2.26 -3.08 1.88
N ARG A 125 -3.04 -2.99 2.95
CA ARG A 125 -2.56 -2.51 4.25
C ARG A 125 -1.41 -3.36 4.76
N GLU A 126 -1.54 -4.69 4.74
CA GLU A 126 -0.51 -5.61 5.22
C GLU A 126 0.80 -5.47 4.44
N ARG A 127 0.71 -5.39 3.10
CA ARG A 127 1.88 -5.22 2.25
C ARG A 127 2.50 -3.84 2.36
N TYR A 128 1.70 -2.81 2.53
CA TYR A 128 2.20 -1.45 2.76
C TYR A 128 3.01 -1.37 4.06
N VAL A 129 2.45 -1.84 5.18
CA VAL A 129 3.11 -1.85 6.49
C VAL A 129 4.38 -2.71 6.53
N SER A 130 4.43 -3.76 5.71
CA SER A 130 5.63 -4.61 5.57
C SER A 130 6.61 -4.14 4.48
N GLY A 131 6.35 -3.01 3.82
CA GLY A 131 7.22 -2.44 2.78
C GLY A 131 7.18 -3.17 1.44
N GLN A 132 6.26 -4.11 1.27
CA GLN A 132 6.09 -4.95 0.09
C GLN A 132 5.27 -4.24 -1.00
N TYR A 133 5.77 -3.09 -1.44
CA TYR A 133 5.20 -2.31 -2.54
C TYR A 133 6.30 -1.84 -3.49
N GLU A 134 5.94 -1.60 -4.73
CA GLU A 134 6.84 -1.00 -5.72
C GLU A 134 6.49 0.47 -5.90
N LEU A 135 7.49 1.35 -5.94
CA LEU A 135 7.27 2.76 -6.24
C LEU A 135 6.87 2.93 -7.70
N GLY A 136 5.73 3.59 -7.90
CA GLY A 136 5.31 4.09 -9.20
C GLY A 136 5.76 5.53 -9.42
N LYS A 137 5.09 6.21 -10.35
CA LYS A 137 5.36 7.61 -10.69
C LYS A 137 4.99 8.55 -9.53
N LEU A 138 5.94 9.42 -9.15
CA LEU A 138 5.70 10.67 -8.43
C LEU A 138 5.25 11.74 -9.44
N ASN A 139 4.22 12.52 -9.10
CA ASN A 139 3.79 13.69 -9.86
C ASN A 139 2.95 14.62 -8.95
N MET A 140 2.37 15.67 -9.54
CA MET A 140 1.47 16.63 -8.87
C MET A 140 0.26 16.04 -8.12
N PHE A 141 -0.03 14.74 -8.25
CA PHE A 141 -1.09 14.06 -7.49
C PHE A 141 -0.57 13.26 -6.29
N GLY A 142 0.75 13.15 -6.14
CA GLY A 142 1.46 12.43 -5.07
C GLY A 142 2.21 11.18 -5.56
N GLN A 143 2.70 10.39 -4.60
CA GLN A 143 3.43 9.15 -4.87
C GLN A 143 2.50 7.96 -5.12
N ARG A 144 2.63 7.32 -6.30
CA ARG A 144 1.94 6.06 -6.59
C ARG A 144 2.73 4.87 -6.05
N ILE A 145 2.04 3.85 -5.56
CA ILE A 145 2.66 2.57 -5.24
C ILE A 145 1.85 1.43 -5.86
N ASN A 146 2.53 0.36 -6.23
CA ASN A 146 1.93 -0.85 -6.75
C ASN A 146 2.05 -1.95 -5.70
N ILE A 147 0.94 -2.64 -5.44
CA ILE A 147 0.87 -3.74 -4.48
C ILE A 147 0.30 -4.96 -5.19
N ARG A 148 1.02 -6.08 -5.12
CA ARG A 148 0.54 -7.37 -5.59
C ARG A 148 -0.45 -7.94 -4.60
N VAL A 149 -1.61 -8.39 -5.07
CA VAL A 149 -2.62 -9.09 -4.26
C VAL A 149 -2.88 -10.46 -4.84
N THR A 150 -3.37 -11.38 -4.01
CA THR A 150 -3.63 -12.78 -4.38
C THR A 150 -5.01 -13.18 -3.89
N ILE A 151 -5.90 -13.64 -4.77
CA ILE A 151 -7.25 -14.10 -4.42
C ILE A 151 -7.47 -15.52 -4.93
N PRO A 152 -8.30 -16.35 -4.26
CA PRO A 152 -8.70 -17.64 -4.80
C PRO A 152 -9.56 -17.49 -6.06
N LYS A 153 -9.57 -18.50 -6.94
CA LYS A 153 -10.61 -18.61 -7.96
C LYS A 153 -11.87 -19.21 -7.35
N LYS A 154 -13.06 -18.68 -7.67
CA LYS A 154 -14.35 -19.22 -7.19
C LYS A 154 -14.85 -20.40 -8.01
N ASP A 155 -14.51 -20.45 -9.30
CA ASP A 155 -15.00 -21.43 -10.28
C ASP A 155 -13.96 -22.52 -10.63
N GLY A 156 -12.88 -22.64 -9.86
CA GLY A 156 -11.84 -23.62 -10.11
C GLY A 156 -10.86 -23.77 -8.95
N PHE A 157 -9.74 -24.43 -9.22
CA PHE A 157 -8.69 -24.64 -8.23
C PHE A 157 -7.55 -23.62 -8.39
N GLY A 158 -7.04 -23.15 -7.26
CA GLY A 158 -5.85 -22.31 -7.16
C GLY A 158 -6.14 -20.82 -7.02
N ASP A 159 -5.06 -20.07 -6.84
CA ASP A 159 -5.09 -18.62 -6.62
C ASP A 159 -4.65 -17.87 -7.88
N VAL A 160 -5.10 -16.62 -7.99
CA VAL A 160 -4.64 -15.68 -8.98
C VAL A 160 -4.03 -14.46 -8.31
N SER A 161 -2.90 -14.00 -8.84
CA SER A 161 -2.21 -12.81 -8.33
C SER A 161 -2.14 -11.72 -9.38
N PHE A 162 -2.41 -10.49 -8.98
CA PHE A 162 -2.39 -9.31 -9.85
C PHE A 162 -1.94 -8.06 -9.10
N VAL A 163 -1.62 -7.00 -9.85
CA VAL A 163 -1.14 -5.73 -9.29
C VAL A 163 -2.29 -4.76 -9.13
N THR A 164 -2.32 -4.09 -7.98
CA THR A 164 -3.24 -2.99 -7.64
C THR A 164 -2.43 -1.70 -7.49
N GLY A 165 -2.96 -0.60 -8.01
CA GLY A 165 -2.30 0.70 -7.96
C GLY A 165 -2.93 1.60 -6.90
N TRP A 166 -2.09 2.16 -6.02
CA TRP A 166 -2.49 2.98 -4.87
C TRP A 166 -1.82 4.35 -4.89
N MET A 167 -2.47 5.32 -4.27
CA MET A 167 -1.90 6.63 -3.95
C MET A 167 -1.52 6.63 -2.47
N VAL A 168 -0.28 6.98 -2.14
CA VAL A 168 0.07 7.25 -0.74
C VAL A 168 -0.53 8.58 -0.33
N LYS A 169 -1.07 8.61 0.89
CA LYS A 169 -1.72 9.76 1.51
C LYS A 169 -1.10 10.03 2.88
N PRO A 170 -1.29 11.25 3.42
CA PRO A 170 -0.75 11.60 4.72
C PRO A 170 -1.21 10.63 5.82
N ASN A 171 -0.44 10.54 6.90
CA ASN A 171 -0.74 9.74 8.09
C ASN A 171 -0.89 8.24 7.78
N GLY A 172 -0.03 7.69 6.93
CA GLY A 172 0.01 6.25 6.64
C GLY A 172 -1.15 5.70 5.81
N GLN A 173 -1.99 6.55 5.24
CA GLN A 173 -3.14 6.11 4.45
C GLN A 173 -2.74 5.77 3.01
N ILE A 174 -3.39 4.79 2.40
CA ILE A 174 -3.29 4.51 0.96
C ILE A 174 -4.67 4.42 0.32
N LYS A 175 -4.84 5.10 -0.83
CA LYS A 175 -6.10 5.14 -1.58
C LYS A 175 -5.99 4.36 -2.88
N LEU A 176 -6.94 3.46 -3.14
CA LEU A 176 -6.94 2.70 -4.39
C LEU A 176 -7.22 3.62 -5.59
N ASN A 177 -6.27 3.67 -6.52
CA ASN A 177 -6.42 4.36 -7.80
C ASN A 177 -6.93 3.40 -8.87
N THR A 178 -6.33 2.21 -8.94
CA THR A 178 -6.59 1.22 -9.98
C THR A 178 -6.72 -0.17 -9.35
N PRO A 179 -7.92 -0.80 -9.36
CA PRO A 179 -8.14 -2.13 -8.78
C PRO A 179 -7.45 -3.26 -9.54
N TYR A 180 -6.99 -2.99 -10.76
CA TYR A 180 -6.26 -3.94 -11.59
C TYR A 180 -5.36 -3.18 -12.58
N GLY A 181 -4.04 -3.22 -12.35
CA GLY A 181 -2.99 -2.74 -13.25
C GLY A 181 -2.52 -3.86 -14.17
N GLY A 182 -2.27 -3.54 -15.44
CA GLY A 182 -1.71 -4.49 -16.41
C GLY A 182 -0.33 -4.99 -15.97
N LYS A 183 -0.01 -6.21 -16.43
CA LYS A 183 1.19 -7.00 -16.12
C LYS A 183 2.48 -6.21 -15.98
#